data_AF-A0A6G0XI65-F1
#
_entry.id   AF-A0A6G0XI65-F1
#
_cell.length_a   1.000
_cell.length_b   1.000
_cell.length_c   1.000
_cell.angle_alpha   90.00
_cell.angle_beta   90.00
_cell.angle_gamma   90.00
#
_symmetry.space_group_name_H-M   'P 1'
#
loop_
_entity.id
_entity.type
_entity.pdbx_description
1 polymer ?
#
loop_
_entity_poly.entity_id
_entity_poly.type
_entity_poly.pdbx_seq_one_letter_code
_entity_poly.pdbx_strand_id
1 'polypeptide(L)'
;MDGAAFDQANPALAAFQEEYDRKIAETALEHEKVGEENRVKAQAAMEQFKAERQRLREAKLQANRTQEQATIEKLTADLTNDNPWERVVSLVELESLKSKNAKRLAAEAKARGEKAAENSVDLEEVDLSRMKQLFLQLKSEPLDSTRAAGIATH
;
A
#
# COMPACT_ATOMS: atom_id res chain seq x y z
N MET A 1 50.69 -54.29 46.56
CA MET A 1 50.74 -54.81 45.19
C MET A 1 50.21 -53.72 44.27
N ASP A 2 51.11 -52.79 43.96
CA ASP A 2 51.29 -52.06 42.71
C ASP A 2 50.04 -51.51 42.00
N GLY A 3 49.61 -50.34 42.48
CA GLY A 3 48.96 -49.35 41.62
C GLY A 3 50.00 -48.65 40.77
N ALA A 4 50.38 -49.27 39.64
CA ALA A 4 51.25 -48.65 38.66
C ALA A 4 50.92 -49.12 37.24
N ALA A 5 50.77 -48.13 36.34
CA ALA A 5 50.97 -48.22 34.90
C ALA A 5 49.85 -48.80 34.01
N PHE A 6 48.63 -48.24 34.08
CA PHE A 6 47.79 -48.11 32.86
C PHE A 6 47.82 -46.67 32.31
N ASP A 7 48.85 -45.91 32.67
CA ASP A 7 49.06 -44.55 32.20
C ASP A 7 50.36 -44.51 31.37
N GLN A 8 50.49 -45.44 30.43
CA GLN A 8 51.32 -45.15 29.27
C GLN A 8 50.53 -44.11 28.49
N ALA A 9 50.88 -42.84 28.65
CA ALA A 9 50.45 -41.76 27.78
C ALA A 9 50.74 -42.19 26.34
N ASN A 10 49.74 -42.76 25.68
CA ASN A 10 49.87 -43.21 24.30
C ASN A 10 50.00 -41.94 23.46
N PRO A 11 51.19 -41.65 22.91
CA PRO A 11 51.43 -40.39 22.23
C PRO A 11 50.50 -40.20 21.02
N ALA A 12 50.04 -41.29 20.41
CA ALA A 12 49.06 -41.25 19.33
C ALA A 12 47.66 -40.84 19.81
N LEU A 13 47.26 -41.28 21.01
CA LEU A 13 45.98 -40.88 21.61
C LEU A 13 46.01 -39.41 22.05
N ALA A 14 47.11 -38.95 22.64
CA ALA A 14 47.29 -37.56 23.03
C ALA A 14 47.25 -36.62 21.81
N ALA A 15 47.95 -36.96 20.73
CA ALA A 15 47.91 -36.19 19.49
C ALA A 15 46.50 -36.17 18.86
N PHE A 16 45.79 -37.31 18.88
CA PHE A 16 44.40 -37.37 18.40
C PHE A 16 43.45 -36.51 19.24
N GLN A 17 43.59 -36.53 20.57
CA GLN A 17 42.79 -35.69 21.47
C GLN A 17 43.06 -34.20 21.22
N GLU A 18 44.32 -33.80 21.05
CA GLU A 18 44.68 -32.41 20.74
C GLU A 18 44.08 -31.94 19.40
N GLU A 19 44.14 -32.78 18.35
CA GLU A 19 43.50 -32.47 17.07
C GLU A 19 41.97 -32.40 17.17
N TYR A 20 41.37 -33.27 17.98
CA TYR A 20 39.93 -33.29 18.19
C TYR A 20 39.46 -32.03 18.94
N ASP A 21 40.14 -31.65 20.02
CA ASP A 21 39.85 -30.44 20.78
C ASP A 21 40.04 -29.19 19.92
N ARG A 22 41.08 -29.17 19.08
CA ARG A 22 41.29 -28.10 18.09
C ARG A 22 40.11 -27.98 17.11
N LYS A 23 39.63 -29.10 16.56
CA LYS A 23 38.47 -29.11 15.66
C LYS A 23 37.18 -28.66 16.35
N ILE A 24 36.98 -29.01 17.62
CA ILE A 24 35.85 -28.50 18.42
C ILE A 24 35.95 -26.98 18.55
N ALA A 25 37.12 -26.46 18.92
CA ALA A 25 37.34 -25.03 19.06
C ALA A 25 37.12 -24.26 17.75
N GLU A 26 37.64 -24.78 16.63
CA GLU A 26 37.43 -24.21 15.29
C GLU A 26 35.94 -24.20 14.90
N THR A 27 35.24 -25.30 15.15
CA THR A 27 33.81 -25.42 14.85
C THR A 27 32.97 -24.47 15.72
N ALA A 28 33.32 -24.31 16.99
CA ALA A 28 32.67 -23.37 17.89
C ALA A 28 32.82 -21.91 17.41
N LEU A 29 34.02 -21.53 16.96
CA LEU A 29 34.28 -20.20 16.39
C LEU A 29 33.49 -19.95 15.10
N GLU A 30 33.38 -20.96 14.23
CA GLU A 30 32.60 -20.84 12.99
C GLU A 30 31.10 -20.67 13.28
N HIS A 31 30.56 -21.42 14.26
CA HIS A 31 29.17 -21.25 14.68
C HIS A 31 28.91 -19.88 15.31
N GLU A 32 29.83 -19.36 16.12
CA GLU A 32 29.74 -18.01 16.67
C GLU A 32 29.70 -16.97 15.55
N LYS A 33 30.60 -17.09 14.57
CA LYS A 33 30.65 -16.19 13.42
C LYS A 33 29.36 -16.22 12.60
N VAL A 34 28.84 -17.40 12.28
CA VAL A 34 27.56 -17.55 11.57
C VAL A 34 26.39 -16.99 12.39
N GLY A 35 26.39 -17.19 13.71
CA GLY A 35 25.41 -16.60 14.62
C GLY A 35 25.41 -15.08 14.56
N GLU A 36 26.60 -14.48 14.60
CA GLU A 36 26.76 -13.02 14.51
C GLU A 36 26.35 -12.49 13.13
N GLU A 37 26.75 -13.13 12.04
CA GLU A 37 26.32 -12.76 10.69
C GLU A 37 24.79 -12.81 10.54
N ASN A 38 24.14 -13.84 11.09
CA ASN A 38 22.69 -13.97 11.06
C ASN A 38 22.01 -12.89 11.89
N ARG A 39 22.58 -12.54 13.06
CA ARG A 39 22.09 -11.44 13.90
C ARG A 39 22.15 -10.11 13.16
N VAL A 40 23.28 -9.81 12.52
CA VAL A 40 23.47 -8.59 11.73
C VAL A 40 22.50 -8.55 10.54
N LYS A 41 22.35 -9.66 9.80
CA LYS A 41 21.39 -9.75 8.68
C LYS A 41 19.95 -9.54 9.14
N ALA A 42 19.56 -10.12 10.28
CA ALA A 42 18.23 -9.95 10.83
C ALA A 42 17.96 -8.49 11.25
N GLN A 43 18.94 -7.82 11.87
CA GLN A 43 18.85 -6.40 12.22
C GLN A 43 18.71 -5.52 10.97
N ALA A 44 19.55 -5.75 9.95
CA ALA A 44 19.48 -5.03 8.69
C ALA A 44 18.12 -5.23 7.98
N ALA A 45 17.60 -6.45 7.95
CA ALA A 45 16.29 -6.73 7.36
C ALA A 45 15.15 -6.01 8.10
N MET A 46 15.21 -5.94 9.43
CA MET A 46 14.24 -5.19 10.25
C MET A 46 14.29 -3.69 9.98
N GLU A 47 15.48 -3.12 9.84
CA GLU A 47 15.66 -1.71 9.51
C GLU A 47 15.16 -1.39 8.10
N GLN A 48 15.49 -2.22 7.11
CA GLN A 48 14.98 -2.10 5.74
C GLN A 48 13.46 -2.15 5.70
N PHE A 49 12.84 -3.10 6.40
CA PHE A 49 11.39 -3.21 6.48
C PHE A 49 10.74 -1.95 7.07
N LYS A 50 11.32 -1.41 8.16
CA LYS A 50 10.83 -0.15 8.76
C LYS A 50 10.98 1.02 7.79
N ALA A 51 12.12 1.14 7.14
CA ALA A 51 12.40 2.21 6.17
C ALA A 51 11.45 2.15 4.97
N GLU A 52 11.25 0.96 4.39
CA GLU A 52 10.34 0.76 3.27
C GLU A 52 8.90 1.09 3.66
N ARG A 53 8.45 0.62 4.83
CA ARG A 53 7.09 0.90 5.31
C ARG A 53 6.87 2.39 5.55
N GLN A 54 7.87 3.09 6.07
CA GLN A 54 7.82 4.53 6.26
C GLN A 54 7.75 5.26 4.91
N ARG A 55 8.61 4.88 3.95
CA ARG A 55 8.59 5.41 2.58
C ARG A 55 7.23 5.23 1.91
N LEU A 56 6.62 4.04 2.03
CA LEU A 56 5.30 3.76 1.47
C LEU A 56 4.20 4.60 2.12
N ARG A 57 4.27 4.81 3.44
CA ARG A 57 3.34 5.69 4.15
C ARG A 57 3.47 7.13 3.67
N GLU A 58 4.70 7.64 3.57
CA GLU A 58 4.96 9.01 3.12
C GLU A 58 4.52 9.22 1.67
N ALA A 59 4.81 8.28 0.78
CA ALA A 59 4.37 8.31 -0.61
C ALA A 59 2.83 8.35 -0.72
N LYS A 60 2.11 7.55 0.08
CA LYS A 60 0.65 7.58 0.13
C LYS A 60 0.12 8.92 0.65
N LEU A 61 0.73 9.46 1.71
CA LEU A 61 0.34 10.75 2.27
C LEU A 61 0.54 11.88 1.26
N GLN A 62 1.68 11.89 0.56
CA GLN A 62 1.97 12.88 -0.47
C GLN A 62 1.01 12.76 -1.65
N ALA A 63 0.75 11.54 -2.13
CA ALA A 63 -0.20 11.31 -3.22
C ALA A 63 -1.61 11.82 -2.86
N ASN A 64 -2.08 11.55 -1.64
CA ASN A 64 -3.37 12.06 -1.17
C ASN A 64 -3.38 13.59 -1.11
N ARG A 65 -2.34 14.22 -0.55
CA ARG A 65 -2.24 15.69 -0.51
C ARG A 65 -2.26 16.31 -1.90
N THR A 66 -1.50 15.75 -2.86
CA THR A 66 -1.49 16.23 -4.24
C THR A 66 -2.85 16.05 -4.91
N GLN A 67 -3.51 14.92 -4.67
CA GLN A 67 -4.85 14.68 -5.21
C GLN A 67 -5.89 15.63 -4.62
N GLU A 68 -5.85 15.89 -3.30
CA GLU A 68 -6.70 16.87 -2.62
C GLU A 68 -6.48 18.26 -3.20
N GLN A 69 -5.22 18.68 -3.34
CA GLN A 69 -4.86 19.97 -3.91
C GLN A 69 -5.39 20.13 -5.34
N ALA A 70 -5.16 19.14 -6.22
CA ALA A 70 -5.66 19.17 -7.59
C ALA A 70 -7.20 19.21 -7.65
N THR A 71 -7.87 18.53 -6.72
CA THR A 71 -9.34 18.55 -6.63
C THR A 71 -9.84 19.94 -6.21
N ILE A 72 -9.20 20.57 -5.23
CA ILE A 72 -9.53 21.93 -4.78
C ILE A 72 -9.29 22.94 -5.91
N GLU A 73 -8.17 22.83 -6.62
CA GLU A 73 -7.85 23.70 -7.76
C GLU A 73 -8.90 23.58 -8.87
N LYS A 74 -9.29 22.34 -9.22
CA LYS A 74 -10.36 22.09 -10.20
C LYS A 74 -11.69 22.73 -9.76
N LEU A 75 -12.12 22.49 -8.52
CA LEU A 75 -13.37 23.07 -8.00
C LEU A 75 -13.33 24.60 -7.93
N THR A 76 -12.16 25.18 -7.64
CA THR A 76 -11.96 26.63 -7.64
C THR A 76 -12.08 27.20 -9.06
N ALA A 77 -11.45 26.55 -10.04
CA ALA A 77 -11.55 26.94 -11.44
C ALA A 77 -13.02 26.85 -11.94
N ASP A 78 -13.70 25.74 -11.62
CA ASP A 78 -15.10 25.52 -11.98
C ASP A 78 -16.05 26.53 -11.32
N LEU A 79 -15.71 27.03 -10.12
CA LEU A 79 -16.49 28.06 -9.43
C LEU A 79 -16.40 29.42 -10.14
N THR A 80 -15.23 29.72 -10.71
CA THR A 80 -14.97 30.98 -11.43
C THR A 80 -15.29 30.91 -12.92
N ASN A 81 -15.65 29.73 -13.43
CA ASN A 81 -15.95 29.53 -14.84
C ASN A 81 -17.34 30.07 -15.19
N ASP A 82 -17.46 30.71 -16.36
CA ASP A 82 -18.71 31.27 -16.87
C ASP A 82 -19.76 30.18 -17.17
N ASN A 83 -19.34 28.94 -17.43
CA ASN A 83 -20.26 27.83 -17.64
C ASN A 83 -20.55 27.06 -16.33
N PRO A 84 -21.74 27.24 -15.71
CA PRO A 84 -22.07 26.57 -14.46
C PRO A 84 -22.20 25.05 -14.59
N TRP A 85 -22.39 24.51 -15.81
CA TRP A 85 -22.48 23.07 -16.04
C TRP A 85 -21.16 22.34 -15.80
N GLU A 86 -20.01 23.01 -15.95
CA GLU A 86 -18.70 22.44 -15.62
C GLU A 86 -18.64 22.01 -14.14
N ARG A 87 -19.10 22.90 -13.25
CA ARG A 87 -19.19 22.61 -11.82
C ARG A 87 -20.13 21.45 -11.52
N VAL A 88 -21.26 21.37 -12.23
CA VAL A 88 -22.23 20.28 -12.06
C VAL A 88 -21.62 18.93 -12.48
N VAL A 89 -20.92 18.88 -13.62
CA VAL A 89 -20.19 17.67 -14.06
C VAL A 89 -19.17 17.23 -13.02
N SER A 90 -18.34 18.15 -12.54
CA SER A 90 -17.31 17.86 -11.54
C SER A 90 -17.89 17.31 -10.23
N LEU A 91 -18.99 17.88 -9.73
CA LEU A 91 -19.64 17.39 -8.50
C LEU A 91 -20.21 15.98 -8.68
N VAL A 92 -20.77 15.69 -9.84
CA VAL A 92 -21.33 14.38 -10.20
C VAL A 92 -20.23 13.32 -10.34
N GLU A 93 -19.10 13.70 -10.93
CA GLU A 93 -17.90 12.86 -10.96
C GLU A 93 -17.38 12.57 -9.56
N LEU A 94 -17.34 13.56 -8.66
CA LEU A 94 -16.93 13.39 -7.27
C LEU A 94 -17.82 12.40 -6.51
N GLU A 95 -19.14 12.48 -6.68
CA GLU A 95 -20.07 11.55 -6.02
C GLU A 95 -19.89 10.11 -6.57
N SER A 96 -19.65 9.97 -7.88
CA SER A 96 -19.32 8.69 -8.50
C SER A 96 -18.01 8.10 -7.96
N LEU A 97 -16.98 8.93 -7.78
CA LEU A 97 -15.70 8.52 -7.20
C LEU A 97 -15.84 8.12 -5.72
N LYS A 98 -16.63 8.86 -4.94
CA LYS A 98 -16.94 8.56 -3.54
C LYS A 98 -17.63 7.20 -3.40
N SER A 99 -18.63 6.92 -4.23
CA SER A 99 -19.32 5.62 -4.27
C SER A 99 -18.36 4.47 -4.63
N LYS A 100 -17.53 4.65 -5.67
CA LYS A 100 -16.51 3.65 -6.06
C LYS A 100 -15.49 3.40 -4.94
N ASN A 101 -15.01 4.44 -4.27
CA ASN A 101 -14.07 4.33 -3.16
C ASN A 101 -14.70 3.61 -1.97
N ALA A 102 -15.95 3.90 -1.62
CA ALA A 102 -16.69 3.21 -0.57
C ALA A 102 -16.85 1.70 -0.88
N LYS A 103 -17.22 1.35 -2.12
CA LYS A 103 -17.29 -0.05 -2.57
C LYS A 103 -15.93 -0.76 -2.47
N ARG A 104 -14.84 -0.11 -2.89
CA ARG A 104 -13.48 -0.67 -2.78
C ARG A 104 -13.09 -0.91 -1.32
N LEU A 105 -13.35 0.05 -0.43
CA LEU A 105 -13.07 -0.08 1.00
C LEU A 105 -13.88 -1.23 1.63
N ALA A 106 -15.17 -1.35 1.28
CA ALA A 106 -16.00 -2.46 1.74
C ALA A 106 -15.50 -3.82 1.25
N ALA A 107 -15.05 -3.92 -0.01
CA ALA A 107 -14.46 -5.14 -0.57
C ALA A 107 -13.13 -5.49 0.12
N GLU A 108 -12.27 -4.51 0.39
CA GLU A 108 -11.02 -4.72 1.14
C GLU A 108 -11.27 -5.16 2.59
N ALA A 109 -12.24 -4.56 3.29
CA ALA A 109 -12.63 -4.96 4.65
C ALA A 109 -13.16 -6.41 4.66
N LYS A 110 -14.00 -6.77 3.68
CA LYS A 110 -14.48 -8.13 3.49
C LYS A 110 -13.35 -9.13 3.24
N ALA A 111 -12.35 -8.75 2.42
CA ALA A 111 -11.18 -9.59 2.16
C ALA A 111 -10.30 -9.80 3.42
N ARG A 112 -10.34 -8.86 4.39
CA ARG A 112 -9.67 -8.98 5.69
C ARG A 112 -10.50 -9.71 6.76
N GLY A 113 -11.72 -10.17 6.41
CA GLY A 113 -12.62 -10.84 7.36
C GLY A 113 -13.25 -9.91 8.40
N GLU A 114 -13.19 -8.60 8.19
CA GLU A 114 -13.85 -7.61 9.05
C GLU A 114 -15.36 -7.59 8.75
N LYS A 115 -16.21 -7.56 9.79
CA LYS A 115 -17.66 -7.43 9.60
C LYS A 115 -17.95 -6.10 8.90
N ALA A 116 -18.71 -6.15 7.80
CA ALA A 116 -19.15 -4.96 7.10
C ALA A 116 -19.91 -4.05 8.08
N ALA A 117 -19.54 -2.77 8.14
CA ALA A 117 -20.29 -1.78 8.89
C ALA A 117 -21.74 -1.75 8.36
N GLU A 118 -22.73 -1.82 9.25
CA GLU A 118 -24.17 -1.88 8.94
C GLU A 118 -24.67 -0.78 7.98
N ASN A 119 -23.92 0.30 7.81
CA ASN A 119 -24.24 1.42 6.91
C ASN A 119 -23.69 1.30 5.47
N SER A 120 -23.05 0.18 5.08
CA SER A 120 -22.49 0.05 3.72
C SER A 120 -23.52 -0.36 2.65
N VAL A 121 -24.77 -0.60 3.03
CA VAL A 121 -25.80 -1.19 2.18
C VAL A 121 -26.92 -0.19 1.92
N ASP A 122 -26.63 0.90 1.20
CA ASP A 122 -27.56 1.47 0.21
C ASP A 122 -26.93 2.61 -0.60
N LEU A 123 -25.71 2.40 -1.11
CA LEU A 123 -25.24 3.22 -2.23
C LEU A 123 -25.76 2.53 -3.49
N GLU A 124 -27.07 2.68 -3.77
CA GLU A 124 -27.61 2.37 -5.09
C GLU A 124 -26.64 2.95 -6.12
N GLU A 125 -26.26 2.12 -7.09
CA GLU A 125 -25.46 2.56 -8.22
C GLU A 125 -26.36 3.45 -9.08
N VAL A 126 -26.54 4.69 -8.64
CA VAL A 126 -27.26 5.68 -9.43
C VAL A 126 -26.45 5.84 -10.70
N ASP A 127 -26.95 5.30 -11.80
CA ASP A 127 -26.28 5.38 -13.09
C ASP A 127 -26.30 6.83 -13.58
N LEU A 128 -25.23 7.55 -13.25
CA LEU A 128 -25.06 8.94 -13.65
C LEU A 128 -24.59 9.05 -15.11
N SER A 129 -24.46 7.97 -15.88
CA SER A 129 -23.92 8.00 -17.25
C SER A 129 -24.79 8.85 -18.18
N ARG A 130 -26.11 8.69 -18.10
CA ARG A 130 -27.06 9.50 -18.87
C ARG A 130 -27.02 10.97 -18.45
N MET A 131 -26.91 11.23 -17.16
CA MET A 131 -26.82 12.59 -16.61
C MET A 131 -25.50 13.28 -17.02
N LYS A 132 -24.38 12.54 -17.02
CA LYS A 132 -23.08 13.01 -17.51
C LYS A 132 -23.12 13.32 -19.01
N GLN A 133 -23.79 12.49 -19.83
CA GLN A 133 -23.99 12.78 -21.25
C GLN A 133 -24.78 14.07 -21.46
N LEU A 134 -25.88 14.27 -20.72
CA LEU A 134 -26.67 15.50 -20.82
C LEU A 134 -25.84 16.73 -20.40
N PHE A 135 -25.06 16.63 -19.33
CA PHE A 135 -24.20 17.74 -18.91
C PHE A 135 -23.04 18.01 -19.86
N LEU A 136 -22.49 16.99 -20.51
CA LEU A 136 -21.51 17.16 -21.59
C LEU A 136 -22.10 17.90 -22.80
N GLN A 137 -23.36 17.60 -23.16
CA GLN A 137 -24.06 18.34 -24.22
C GLN A 137 -24.28 19.80 -23.83
N LEU A 138 -24.73 20.05 -22.60
CA LEU A 138 -24.92 21.39 -22.04
C LEU A 138 -23.61 22.17 -21.82
N LYS A 139 -22.49 21.45 -21.74
CA LYS A 139 -21.13 22.01 -21.71
C LYS A 139 -20.69 22.50 -23.10
N SER A 140 -21.08 21.81 -24.17
CA SER A 140 -20.70 22.16 -25.54
C SER A 140 -21.66 23.13 -26.24
N GLU A 141 -22.95 23.08 -25.92
CA GLU A 141 -23.97 23.95 -26.52
C GLU A 141 -24.68 24.79 -25.44
N PRO A 142 -24.64 26.12 -25.54
CA PRO A 142 -25.49 26.98 -24.72
C PRO A 142 -26.97 26.62 -24.94
N LEU A 143 -27.74 26.59 -23.85
CA LEU A 143 -29.18 26.29 -23.87
C LEU A 143 -29.98 27.14 -24.87
N ASP A 144 -29.47 28.32 -25.21
CA ASP A 144 -30.07 29.24 -26.17
C ASP A 144 -30.06 28.70 -27.60
N SER A 145 -29.03 27.95 -28.00
CA SER A 145 -28.94 27.28 -29.30
C SER A 145 -29.95 26.14 -29.41
N THR A 146 -30.11 25.34 -28.34
CA THR A 146 -31.04 24.21 -28.29
C THR A 146 -32.50 24.68 -28.20
N ARG A 147 -32.78 25.79 -27.49
CA ARG A 147 -34.11 26.43 -27.48
C ARG A 147 -34.48 27.04 -28.84
N ALA A 148 -33.53 27.69 -29.52
CA ALA A 148 -33.78 28.24 -30.86
C ALA A 148 -34.14 27.13 -31.89
N ALA A 149 -33.49 25.97 -31.81
CA ALA A 149 -33.80 24.82 -32.67
C ALA A 149 -35.16 24.15 -32.35
N GLY A 150 -35.54 24.08 -31.07
CA GLY A 150 -36.83 23.50 -30.65
C GLY A 150 -38.04 24.39 -30.92
N ILE A 151 -37.86 25.71 -31.01
CA ILE A 151 -38.93 26.66 -31.40
C ILE A 151 -39.09 26.71 -32.92
N ALA A 152 -38.02 26.49 -33.69
CA ALA A 152 -38.09 26.47 -35.16
C ALA A 152 -38.75 25.21 -35.75
N THR A 153 -39.06 24.21 -34.92
CA THR A 153 -39.67 22.92 -35.32
C THR A 153 -41.13 22.76 -34.86
N HIS A 154 -41.76 23.83 -34.34
CA HIS A 154 -43.18 23.89 -34.02
C HIS A 154 -43.90 25.02 -34.75
#